data_AF-A0A9J6CDT6-F1
#
_entry.id   AF-A0A9J6CDT6-F1
#
_cell.length_a   1.000
_cell.length_b   1.000
_cell.length_c   1.000
_cell.angle_alpha   90.00
_cell.angle_beta   90.00
_cell.angle_gamma   90.00
#
_symmetry.space_group_name_H-M   'P 1'
#
loop_
_entity.id
_entity.type
_entity.pdbx_description
1 polymer ?
#
loop_
_entity_poly.entity_id
_entity_poly.type
_entity_poly.pdbx_seq_one_letter_code
_entity_poly.pdbx_strand_id
1 'polypeptide(L)'
;MNAPLYSGSGSSYTKFSVDGSINWWQRQGAPSSKLVVGMAAFGRSFTLANPSNNGVGATIVGPGNGGPFLDQSGTLGYNEICHLMKSGGWTRVGNHNKKFPMYTNIINGLAMMTLNRFSSNCNM
;
A
#
# COMPACT_ATOMS: atom_id res chain seq x y z
N MET A 1 -1.47 -6.69 1.11
CA MET A 1 -2.16 -5.37 1.07
C MET A 1 -1.92 -4.66 2.40
N ASN A 2 -1.68 -3.35 2.42
CA ASN A 2 -1.38 -2.64 3.67
C ASN A 2 -2.64 -2.16 4.41
N ALA A 3 -3.48 -1.33 3.76
CA ALA A 3 -4.68 -0.77 4.40
C ALA A 3 -5.73 -0.25 3.39
N PRO A 4 -6.33 -1.07 2.50
CA PRO A 4 -7.25 -0.58 1.49
C PRO A 4 -8.52 0.04 2.13
N LEU A 5 -8.96 1.22 1.65
CA LEU A 5 -10.17 1.87 2.14
C LEU A 5 -11.43 1.06 1.78
N TYR A 6 -11.48 0.58 0.53
CA TYR A 6 -12.57 -0.26 0.02
C TYR A 6 -12.02 -1.58 -0.50
N SER A 7 -12.86 -2.61 -0.44
CA SER A 7 -12.54 -3.95 -0.93
C SER A 7 -12.45 -3.98 -2.46
N GLY A 8 -11.54 -4.82 -2.98
CA GLY A 8 -11.41 -5.01 -4.43
C GLY A 8 -12.53 -5.89 -5.00
N SER A 9 -13.05 -5.54 -6.18
CA SER A 9 -13.96 -6.38 -6.96
C SER A 9 -13.31 -7.73 -7.27
N GLY A 10 -14.00 -8.83 -6.97
CA GLY A 10 -13.51 -10.20 -7.26
C GLY A 10 -12.61 -10.83 -6.19
N SER A 11 -12.47 -10.23 -5.01
CA SER A 11 -11.71 -10.85 -3.91
C SER A 11 -12.64 -11.53 -2.89
N SER A 12 -12.34 -12.77 -2.47
CA SER A 12 -13.00 -13.45 -1.33
C SER A 12 -12.76 -12.73 0.02
N TYR A 13 -11.99 -11.64 -0.02
CA TYR A 13 -11.50 -10.84 1.09
C TYR A 13 -12.29 -9.54 1.26
N THR A 14 -13.58 -9.54 0.93
CA THR A 14 -14.45 -8.34 0.97
C THR A 14 -14.54 -7.66 2.33
N LYS A 15 -14.10 -8.34 3.40
CA LYS A 15 -14.06 -7.81 4.79
C LYS A 15 -12.74 -7.14 5.16
N PHE A 16 -11.65 -7.36 4.43
CA PHE A 16 -10.31 -6.85 4.76
C PHE A 16 -10.05 -5.47 4.16
N SER A 17 -10.92 -4.52 4.49
CA SER A 17 -10.80 -3.10 4.16
C SER A 17 -11.19 -2.23 5.36
N VAL A 18 -10.81 -0.95 5.33
CA VAL A 18 -11.20 0.01 6.37
C VAL A 18 -12.72 0.14 6.43
N ASP A 19 -13.38 0.28 5.28
CA ASP A 19 -14.85 0.33 5.17
C ASP A 19 -15.51 -0.93 5.73
N GLY A 20 -15.02 -2.11 5.34
CA GLY A 20 -15.52 -3.39 5.88
C GLY A 20 -15.36 -3.52 7.39
N SER A 21 -14.23 -3.06 7.93
CA SER A 21 -13.94 -3.10 9.37
C SER A 21 -14.83 -2.14 10.16
N ILE A 22 -15.02 -0.91 9.67
CA ILE A 22 -15.90 0.08 10.32
C ILE A 22 -17.36 -0.37 10.31
N ASN A 23 -17.83 -0.86 9.16
CA ASN A 23 -19.19 -1.41 9.03
C ASN A 23 -19.41 -2.59 9.99
N TRP A 24 -18.39 -3.42 10.20
CA TRP A 24 -18.48 -4.53 11.16
C TRP A 24 -18.60 -4.03 12.60
N TRP A 25 -17.74 -3.10 13.03
CA TRP A 25 -17.80 -2.54 14.39
C TRP A 25 -19.13 -1.85 14.70
N GLN A 26 -19.67 -1.09 13.74
CA GLN A 26 -20.99 -0.48 13.88
C GLN A 26 -22.11 -1.52 14.02
N ARG A 27 -22.06 -2.61 13.25
CA ARG A 27 -23.01 -3.74 13.38
C ARG A 27 -22.92 -4.45 14.73
N GLN A 28 -21.75 -4.41 15.39
CA GLN A 28 -21.58 -4.91 16.76
C GLN A 28 -22.02 -3.89 17.83
N GLY A 29 -22.56 -2.74 17.44
CA GLY A 29 -23.07 -1.72 18.36
C GLY A 29 -22.06 -0.64 18.77
N ALA A 30 -20.88 -0.59 18.12
CA ALA A 30 -19.92 0.48 18.40
C ALA A 30 -20.45 1.83 17.86
N PRO A 31 -20.56 2.89 18.71
CA PRO A 31 -20.95 4.21 18.24
C PRO A 31 -19.92 4.79 17.28
N SER A 32 -20.38 5.34 16.16
CA SER A 32 -19.51 5.92 15.13
C SER A 32 -18.58 7.01 15.67
N SER A 33 -19.06 7.83 16.60
CA SER A 33 -18.30 8.91 17.24
C SER A 33 -17.13 8.44 18.11
N LYS A 34 -17.09 7.14 18.46
CA LYS A 34 -16.01 6.53 19.25
C LYS A 34 -15.04 5.71 18.40
N LEU A 35 -15.26 5.60 17.10
CA LEU A 35 -14.38 4.87 16.19
C LEU A 35 -13.26 5.77 15.69
N VAL A 36 -12.02 5.41 16.01
CA VAL A 36 -10.82 6.09 15.53
C VAL A 36 -10.20 5.28 14.39
N VAL A 37 -10.06 5.90 13.22
CA VAL A 37 -9.45 5.26 12.04
C VAL A 37 -7.96 5.56 11.99
N GLY A 38 -7.14 4.52 12.08
CA GLY A 38 -5.69 4.63 11.93
C GLY A 38 -5.29 4.94 10.49
N MET A 39 -4.37 5.89 10.33
CA MET A 39 -3.69 6.17 9.06
C MET A 39 -2.24 5.71 9.16
N ALA A 40 -1.88 4.64 8.44
CA ALA A 40 -0.52 4.10 8.47
C ALA A 40 0.42 5.02 7.68
N ALA A 41 1.40 5.65 8.35
CA ALA A 41 2.46 6.47 7.72
C ALA A 41 3.62 5.64 7.14
N PHE A 42 3.33 4.43 6.68
CA PHE A 42 4.28 3.49 6.08
C PHE A 42 3.58 2.69 4.98
N GLY A 43 4.38 2.14 4.07
CA GLY A 43 3.94 1.22 3.02
C GLY A 43 4.51 -0.18 3.23
N ARG A 44 3.95 -1.15 2.50
CA ARG A 44 4.51 -2.50 2.39
C ARG A 44 5.19 -2.67 1.05
N SER A 45 6.36 -3.29 1.05
CA SER A 45 7.17 -3.57 -0.13
C SER A 45 7.35 -5.08 -0.34
N PHE A 46 7.45 -5.49 -1.61
CA PHE A 46 7.56 -6.88 -2.03
C PHE A 46 8.52 -6.99 -3.21
N THR A 47 9.29 -8.08 -3.24
CA THR A 47 10.10 -8.43 -4.40
C THR A 47 9.26 -9.34 -5.31
N LEU A 48 9.03 -8.90 -6.55
CA LEU A 48 8.24 -9.62 -7.54
C LEU A 48 9.04 -10.80 -8.11
N ALA A 49 8.36 -11.92 -8.36
CA ALA A 49 8.97 -13.04 -9.08
C ALA A 49 9.22 -12.71 -10.56
N ASN A 50 8.37 -11.86 -11.15
CA ASN A 50 8.53 -11.36 -12.50
C ASN A 50 8.21 -9.85 -12.51
N PRO A 51 9.20 -8.95 -12.73
CA PRO A 51 8.97 -7.50 -12.76
C PRO A 51 7.96 -7.02 -13.81
N SER A 52 7.76 -7.80 -14.88
CA SER A 52 6.76 -7.52 -15.92
C SER A 52 5.34 -7.93 -15.50
N ASN A 53 5.21 -8.87 -14.56
CA ASN A 53 3.94 -9.18 -13.92
C ASN A 53 3.84 -8.44 -12.59
N ASN A 54 3.35 -7.21 -12.65
CA ASN A 54 3.40 -6.28 -11.54
C ASN A 54 2.02 -5.74 -11.16
N GLY A 55 0.96 -6.50 -11.46
CA GLY A 55 -0.41 -6.21 -11.05
C GLY A 55 -0.71 -6.61 -9.61
N VAL A 56 -1.86 -6.16 -9.08
CA VAL A 56 -2.32 -6.59 -7.74
C VAL A 56 -2.53 -8.11 -7.76
N GLY A 57 -1.91 -8.82 -6.83
CA GLY A 57 -1.96 -10.29 -6.76
C GLY A 57 -0.86 -11.00 -7.55
N ALA A 58 0.09 -10.25 -8.14
CA ALA A 58 1.28 -10.82 -8.76
C ALA A 58 2.10 -11.68 -7.78
N THR A 59 2.74 -12.72 -8.31
CA THR A 59 3.59 -13.62 -7.55
C THR A 59 4.81 -12.88 -6.99
N ILE A 60 5.07 -13.07 -5.71
CA ILE A 60 6.22 -12.50 -5.00
C ILE A 60 7.21 -13.59 -4.62
N VAL A 61 8.48 -13.24 -4.52
CA VAL A 61 9.53 -14.13 -3.96
C VAL A 61 9.77 -13.88 -2.49
N GLY A 62 9.37 -12.70 -1.98
CA GLY A 62 9.59 -12.33 -0.59
C GLY A 62 9.30 -10.86 -0.30
N PRO A 63 9.62 -10.42 0.93
CA PRO A 63 9.56 -9.00 1.29
C PRO A 63 10.51 -8.18 0.41
N GLY A 64 10.16 -6.91 0.19
CA GLY A 64 11.08 -5.96 -0.43
C GLY A 64 12.27 -5.68 0.49
N ASN A 65 13.37 -5.20 -0.07
CA ASN A 65 14.54 -4.79 0.71
C ASN A 65 14.18 -3.66 1.68
N GLY A 66 14.88 -3.61 2.82
CA GLY A 66 14.80 -2.51 3.77
C GLY A 66 15.19 -1.18 3.10
N GLY A 67 14.48 -0.11 3.47
CA GLY A 67 14.87 1.23 3.09
C GLY A 67 16.07 1.74 3.92
N PRO A 68 16.68 2.87 3.52
CA PRO A 68 17.91 3.37 4.13
C PRO A 68 17.76 3.88 5.57
N PHE A 69 16.54 4.03 6.09
CA PHE A 69 16.27 4.58 7.42
C PHE A 69 15.68 3.55 8.38
N LEU A 70 14.60 2.85 7.98
CA LEU A 70 13.98 1.83 8.81
C LEU A 70 14.74 0.50 8.78
N ASP A 71 15.43 0.22 7.67
CA ASP A 71 16.15 -1.04 7.40
C ASP A 71 15.32 -2.31 7.70
N GLN A 72 14.00 -2.20 7.53
CA GLN A 72 13.08 -3.29 7.81
C GLN A 72 12.57 -3.88 6.50
N SER A 73 12.97 -5.11 6.20
CA SER A 73 12.48 -5.83 5.03
C SER A 73 10.95 -5.85 4.96
N GLY A 74 10.41 -5.45 3.82
CA GLY A 74 8.98 -5.43 3.53
C GLY A 74 8.22 -4.21 4.06
N THR A 75 8.90 -3.27 4.71
CA THR A 75 8.30 -2.03 5.23
C THR A 75 9.10 -0.83 4.77
N LEU A 76 8.41 0.22 4.32
CA LEU A 76 9.02 1.50 4.00
C LEU A 76 8.28 2.63 4.72
N GLY A 77 9.01 3.48 5.41
CA GLY A 77 8.49 4.67 6.05
C GLY A 77 8.05 5.71 5.02
N TYR A 78 7.18 6.63 5.41
CA TYR A 78 6.73 7.70 4.53
C TYR A 78 7.90 8.53 3.95
N ASN A 79 8.90 8.83 4.78
CA ASN A 79 10.13 9.51 4.37
C ASN A 79 10.92 8.73 3.31
N GLU A 80 11.05 7.41 3.46
CA GLU A 80 11.72 6.53 2.51
C GLU A 80 10.98 6.48 1.19
N ILE A 81 9.65 6.32 1.24
CA ILE A 81 8.78 6.34 0.07
C ILE A 81 8.94 7.66 -0.68
N CYS A 82 8.93 8.79 0.02
CA CYS A 82 9.12 10.09 -0.64
C CYS A 82 10.51 10.25 -1.25
N HIS A 83 11.56 9.75 -0.60
CA HIS A 83 12.90 9.75 -1.17
C HIS A 83 12.96 8.91 -2.46
N LEU A 84 12.38 7.70 -2.45
CA LEU A 84 12.30 6.80 -3.59
C LEU A 84 11.46 7.38 -4.74
N MET A 85 10.36 8.05 -4.43
CA MET A 85 9.53 8.71 -5.45
C MET A 85 10.27 9.88 -6.13
N LYS A 86 11.09 10.63 -5.37
CA LYS A 86 11.93 11.71 -5.91
C LYS A 86 13.11 11.19 -6.73
N SER A 87 13.66 10.01 -6.40
CA SER A 87 14.77 9.42 -7.17
C SER A 87 14.34 8.89 -8.55
N GLY A 88 13.04 8.77 -8.82
CA GLY A 88 12.51 8.31 -10.11
C GLY A 88 12.57 6.78 -10.30
N GLY A 89 12.14 6.32 -11.48
CA GLY A 89 12.12 4.88 -11.84
C GLY A 89 10.92 4.09 -11.31
N TRP A 90 9.92 4.77 -10.75
CA TRP A 90 8.71 4.16 -10.20
C TRP A 90 7.49 4.44 -11.07
N THR A 91 6.82 3.38 -11.51
CA THR A 91 5.60 3.47 -12.30
C THR A 91 4.40 3.14 -11.43
N ARG A 92 3.37 3.99 -11.47
CA ARG A 92 2.09 3.71 -10.81
C ARG A 92 1.35 2.63 -11.59
N VAL A 93 1.06 1.50 -10.95
CA VAL A 93 0.33 0.37 -11.52
C VAL A 93 -1.04 0.24 -10.85
N GLY A 94 -2.09 0.17 -11.68
CA GLY A 94 -3.48 -0.02 -11.24
C GLY A 94 -4.43 1.15 -11.52
N ASN A 95 -5.73 0.87 -11.50
CA ASN A 95 -6.79 1.83 -11.86
C ASN A 95 -6.67 3.17 -11.11
N HIS A 96 -6.80 4.28 -11.86
CA HIS A 96 -6.75 5.65 -11.36
C HIS A 96 -7.72 5.92 -10.19
N ASN A 97 -8.82 5.18 -10.10
CA ASN A 97 -9.86 5.38 -9.10
C ASN A 97 -9.58 4.73 -7.73
N LYS A 98 -8.51 3.94 -7.59
CA LYS A 98 -8.15 3.35 -6.29
C LYS A 98 -7.32 4.34 -5.47
N LYS A 99 -7.78 4.62 -4.24
CA LYS A 99 -7.10 5.51 -3.27
C LYS A 99 -5.75 4.97 -2.76
N PHE A 100 -5.43 3.72 -3.09
CA PHE A 100 -4.20 3.00 -2.73
C PHE A 100 -3.49 2.53 -4.01
N PRO A 101 -2.65 3.38 -4.59
CA PRO A 101 -1.84 3.02 -5.74
C PRO A 101 -0.79 1.98 -5.35
N MET A 102 -0.48 1.11 -6.30
CA MET A 102 0.75 0.32 -6.26
C MET A 102 1.77 1.02 -7.14
N TYR A 103 3.02 1.08 -6.69
CA TYR A 103 4.15 1.58 -7.46
C TYR A 103 5.13 0.44 -7.68
N THR A 104 5.66 0.34 -8.89
CA THR A 104 6.56 -0.74 -9.26
C THR A 104 7.80 -0.15 -9.90
N ASN A 105 8.95 -0.71 -9.56
CA ASN A 105 10.22 -0.42 -10.20
C ASN A 105 10.63 -1.68 -10.98
N ILE A 106 10.58 -1.58 -12.31
CA ILE A 106 10.82 -2.73 -13.20
C ILE A 106 12.30 -3.13 -13.18
N ILE A 107 13.21 -2.19 -12.92
CA ILE A 107 14.67 -2.43 -12.87
C ILE A 107 15.03 -3.29 -11.66
N ASN A 108 14.44 -2.97 -10.50
CA ASN A 108 14.77 -3.63 -9.23
C ASN A 108 13.74 -4.71 -8.83
N GLY A 109 12.72 -4.96 -9.65
CA GLY A 109 11.64 -5.91 -9.35
C GLY A 109 10.85 -5.59 -8.08
N LEU A 110 10.91 -4.35 -7.60
CA LEU A 110 10.34 -3.94 -6.32
C LEU A 110 8.94 -3.37 -6.53
N ALA A 111 7.95 -3.91 -5.81
CA ALA A 111 6.61 -3.37 -5.76
C ALA A 111 6.33 -2.81 -4.37
N MET A 112 5.80 -1.59 -4.29
CA MET A 112 5.37 -0.98 -3.05
C MET A 112 3.92 -0.52 -3.14
N MET A 113 3.19 -0.61 -2.03
CA MET A 113 1.83 -0.08 -1.92
C MET A 113 1.81 1.06 -0.90
N THR A 114 1.33 2.23 -1.33
CA THR A 114 1.27 3.44 -0.50
C THR A 114 -0.09 4.14 -0.66
N LEU A 115 -0.37 5.12 0.19
CA LEU A 115 -1.53 6.00 0.07
C LEU A 115 -1.27 7.06 -1.01
N ASN A 116 -2.24 7.33 -1.88
CA ASN A 116 -2.13 8.38 -2.92
C ASN A 116 -1.70 9.73 -2.33
N ARG A 117 -2.18 10.04 -1.10
CA ARG A 117 -1.89 11.33 -0.45
C ARG A 117 -0.44 11.45 0.01
N PHE A 118 0.25 10.34 0.23
CA PHE A 118 1.67 10.34 0.54
C PHE A 118 2.51 10.58 -0.71
N SER A 119 2.23 9.90 -1.81
CA SER A 119 2.96 10.12 -3.07
C SER A 119 2.79 11.54 -3.62
N SER A 120 1.62 12.16 -3.46
CA SER A 120 1.35 13.49 -4.03
C SER A 120 1.86 14.66 -3.19
N ASN A 121 2.17 14.45 -1.91
CA ASN A 121 2.59 15.51 -0.98
C ASN A 121 4.00 15.28 -0.44
N CYS A 122 4.93 14.79 -1.25
CA CYS A 122 6.34 14.69 -0.88
C CYS A 122 7.05 16.06 -0.82
N ASN A 123 6.41 17.06 -0.21
CA ASN A 123 7.02 18.32 0.18
C ASN A 123 7.75 18.07 1.50
N MET A 124 9.08 18.11 1.45
CA MET A 124 9.92 18.15 2.65
C MET A 124 10.16 19.61 2.98
#